data_AF-A0A8J3R5E5-F1
#
_entry.id   AF-A0A8J3R5E5-F1
#
_cell.length_a   1.000
_cell.length_b   1.000
_cell.length_c   1.000
_cell.angle_alpha   90.00
_cell.angle_beta   90.00
_cell.angle_gamma   90.00
#
_symmetry.space_group_name_H-M   'P 1'
#
loop_
_entity.id
_entity.type
_entity.pdbx_description
1 polymer ?
#
loop_
_entity_poly.entity_id
_entity_poly.type
_entity_poly.pdbx_seq_one_letter_code
_entity_poly.pdbx_strand_id
1 'polypeptide(L)' 'MPRPEPPWVPVGIDGIAAELGVTENTVMAWRRRSADWVRVEKFPEPAGRISNRAWWWLADILDWAEKTGRQPPDRT' A
#
# COMPACT_ATOMS: atom_id res chain seq x y z
N MET A 1 -17.68 5.45 -11.81
CA MET A 1 -17.11 4.09 -11.65
C MET A 1 -17.51 3.61 -10.26
N PRO A 2 -18.21 2.47 -10.11
CA PRO A 2 -18.59 2.05 -8.76
C PRO A 2 -17.30 1.59 -8.06
N ARG A 3 -16.99 2.17 -6.90
CA ARG A 3 -15.97 1.64 -5.99
C ARG A 3 -16.68 0.75 -4.95
N PRO A 4 -16.44 -0.57 -4.91
CA PRO A 4 -16.74 -1.42 -3.77
C PRO A 4 -15.41 -1.89 -3.12
N GLU A 5 -15.22 -2.23 -1.85
CA GLU A 5 -15.96 -2.33 -0.59
C GLU A 5 -15.03 -1.78 0.53
N PRO A 6 -15.51 -1.52 1.77
CA PRO A 6 -14.67 -1.00 2.85
C PRO A 6 -13.47 -1.90 3.20
N PRO A 7 -12.39 -1.36 3.81
CA PRO A 7 -12.31 -0.02 4.42
C PRO A 7 -11.83 1.09 3.48
N TRP A 8 -12.62 2.16 3.35
CA TRP A 8 -12.26 3.40 2.65
C TRP A 8 -11.44 4.35 3.54
N VAL A 9 -10.38 3.84 4.14
CA VAL A 9 -9.49 4.64 4.98
C VAL A 9 -8.35 5.16 4.09
N PRO A 10 -8.24 6.49 3.88
CA PRO A 10 -7.08 7.05 3.20
C PRO A 10 -5.86 6.92 4.10
N VAL A 11 -4.81 6.26 3.61
CA VAL A 11 -3.57 6.02 4.35
C VAL A 11 -2.38 6.62 3.62
N GLY A 12 -1.46 7.21 4.39
CA GLY A 12 -0.12 7.57 3.94
C GLY A 12 0.85 6.39 4.09
N ILE A 13 2.12 6.61 3.78
CA ILE A 13 3.19 5.61 3.94
C ILE A 13 3.30 5.12 5.39
N ASP A 14 3.13 6.03 6.34
CA ASP A 14 3.09 5.79 7.78
C ASP A 14 1.93 4.87 8.17
N GLY A 15 0.72 5.15 7.68
CA GLY A 15 -0.45 4.30 7.91
C GLY A 15 -0.27 2.90 7.31
N ILE A 16 0.26 2.81 6.08
CA ILE A 16 0.57 1.52 5.43
C ILE A 16 1.58 0.72 6.24
N ALA A 17 2.62 1.38 6.74
CA ALA A 17 3.65 0.73 7.53
C ALA A 17 3.08 0.14 8.84
N ALA A 18 2.23 0.92 9.53
CA ALA A 18 1.55 0.46 10.74
C ALA A 18 0.61 -0.73 10.47
N GLU A 19 -0.21 -0.65 9.42
CA GLU A 19 -1.17 -1.70 9.06
C GLU A 19 -0.50 -3.01 8.62
N LEU A 20 0.64 -2.93 7.94
CA LEU A 20 1.39 -4.11 7.48
C LEU A 20 2.44 -4.58 8.49
N GLY A 21 2.60 -3.92 9.64
CA GLY A 21 3.60 -4.28 10.65
C GLY A 21 5.05 -4.13 10.17
N VAL A 22 5.32 -3.18 9.28
CA VAL A 22 6.65 -2.91 8.71
C VAL A 22 7.10 -1.47 8.96
N THR A 23 8.32 -1.12 8.55
CA THR A 23 8.80 0.26 8.62
C THR A 23 8.39 1.07 7.39
N GLU A 24 8.26 2.39 7.53
CA GLU A 24 8.04 3.31 6.39
C GLU A 24 9.10 3.15 5.29
N ASN A 25 10.36 2.90 5.68
CA ASN A 25 11.45 2.65 4.75
C ASN A 25 11.22 1.39 3.91
N THR A 26 10.62 0.36 4.49
CA THR A 26 10.24 -0.87 3.78
C THR A 26 9.19 -0.57 2.71
N VAL A 27 8.17 0.21 3.04
CA VAL A 27 7.11 0.62 2.10
C VAL A 27 7.69 1.47 0.97
N MET A 28 8.55 2.44 1.30
CA MET A 28 9.26 3.26 0.30
C MET A 28 10.15 2.42 -0.62
N ALA A 29 10.83 1.40 -0.09
CA ALA A 29 11.64 0.48 -0.88
C ALA A 29 10.80 -0.35 -1.85
N TRP A 30 9.62 -0.84 -1.42
CA TRP A 30 8.68 -1.52 -2.32
C TRP A 30 8.23 -0.62 -3.45
N ARG A 31 7.78 0.60 -3.12
CA ARG A 31 7.34 1.59 -4.11
C ARG A 31 8.43 1.93 -5.14
N ARG A 32 9.68 2.09 -4.69
CA ARG A 32 10.81 2.36 -5.58
C ARG A 32 11.12 1.16 -6.48
N ARG A 33 11.24 -0.04 -5.92
CA ARG A 33 11.57 -1.25 -6.68
C ARG A 33 10.50 -1.58 -7.72
N SER A 34 9.22 -1.37 -7.41
CA SER A 34 8.14 -1.58 -8.38
C SER A 34 8.14 -0.57 -9.54
N ALA A 35 8.73 0.61 -9.35
CA ALA A 35 8.89 1.58 -10.42
C ALA A 35 10.06 1.22 -11.35
N ASP A 36 11.13 0.66 -10.79
CA ASP A 36 12.37 0.39 -11.51
C ASP A 36 12.40 -1.01 -12.15
N TRP A 37 11.70 -2.02 -11.59
CA TRP A 37 11.88 -3.42 -11.97
C TRP A 37 10.62 -4.03 -12.60
N VAL A 38 10.76 -4.51 -13.85
CA VAL A 38 9.67 -5.12 -14.64
C VAL A 38 9.12 -6.43 -14.05
N ARG A 39 9.88 -7.11 -13.18
CA ARG A 39 9.53 -8.46 -12.67
C ARG A 39 8.87 -8.47 -11.28
N VAL A 40 8.65 -7.32 -10.66
CA VAL A 40 8.02 -7.23 -9.34
C VAL A 40 6.62 -6.67 -9.51
N GLU A 41 5.65 -7.22 -8.77
CA GLU A 41 4.28 -6.69 -8.74
C GLU A 41 4.30 -5.19 -8.43
N LYS A 42 3.52 -4.42 -9.19
CA LYS A 42 3.53 -2.97 -9.05
C LYS A 42 2.97 -2.57 -7.69
N PHE A 43 3.67 -1.66 -7.00
CA PHE A 43 3.08 -1.02 -5.82
C PHE A 43 1.86 -0.22 -6.26
N PRO A 44 0.76 -0.18 -5.47
CA PRO A 44 -0.45 0.52 -5.85
C PRO A 44 -0.19 1.98 -6.20
N GLU A 45 -0.88 2.47 -7.23
CA GLU A 45 -0.82 3.89 -7.58
C GLU A 45 -1.52 4.72 -6.49
N PRO A 46 -0.98 5.90 -6.14
CA PRO A 46 -1.63 6.75 -5.14
C PRO A 46 -2.98 7.24 -5.66
N ALA A 47 -4.00 7.15 -4.81
CA ALA A 47 -5.34 7.66 -5.10
C ALA A 47 -5.37 9.19 -5.20
N GLY A 48 -4.38 9.87 -4.61
CA GLY A 48 -4.17 11.30 -4.78
C GLY A 48 -3.04 11.85 -3.90
N ARG A 49 -3.06 13.18 -3.69
CA ARG A 49 -2.14 13.87 -2.79
C ARG A 49 -2.90 14.77 -1.82
N ILE A 50 -2.53 14.75 -0.54
CA ILE A 50 -3.01 15.66 0.51
C ILE A 50 -1.78 16.38 1.06
N SER A 51 -1.76 17.71 1.02
CA SER A 51 -0.62 18.53 1.48
C SER A 51 0.72 18.03 0.94
N ASN A 52 0.80 17.80 -0.38
CA ASN A 52 1.95 17.28 -1.12
C ASN A 52 2.38 15.82 -0.80
N ARG A 53 1.74 15.15 0.18
CA ARG A 53 1.96 13.73 0.50
C ARG A 53 1.01 12.86 -0.30
N ALA A 54 1.52 11.77 -0.87
CA ALA A 54 0.69 10.78 -1.55
C ALA A 54 -0.15 9.98 -0.53
N TRP A 55 -1.36 9.61 -0.92
CA TRP A 55 -2.24 8.74 -0.12
C TRP A 55 -2.87 7.65 -1.00
N TRP A 56 -3.22 6.54 -0.35
CA TRP A 56 -3.81 5.34 -0.95
C TRP A 56 -5.08 4.93 -0.21
N TRP A 57 -5.93 4.13 -0.84
CA TRP A 57 -6.97 3.42 -0.12
C TRP A 57 -6.38 2.21 0.58
N LEU A 58 -6.67 2.05 1.87
CA LEU A 58 -6.18 0.92 2.64
C LEU A 58 -6.57 -0.43 2.00
N ALA A 59 -7.79 -0.56 1.47
CA ALA A 59 -8.24 -1.78 0.79
C ALA A 59 -7.30 -2.19 -0.37
N ASP A 60 -6.89 -1.24 -1.22
CA ASP A 60 -5.98 -1.52 -2.35
C ASP A 60 -4.60 -1.98 -1.87
N ILE A 61 -4.13 -1.43 -0.75
CA ILE A 61 -2.86 -1.81 -0.13
C ILE A 61 -2.95 -3.23 0.43
N LEU A 62 -4.05 -3.57 1.11
CA LEU A 62 -4.26 -4.88 1.70
C LEU A 62 -4.37 -5.96 0.62
N ASP A 63 -5.13 -5.72 -0.45
CA ASP A 63 -5.23 -6.63 -1.60
C ASP A 63 -3.87 -6.85 -2.28
N TRP A 64 -3.10 -5.78 -2.47
CA TRP A 64 -1.74 -5.88 -2.99
C TRP A 64 -0.80 -6.66 -2.04
N ALA A 65 -0.90 -6.42 -0.73
CA ALA A 65 -0.10 -7.11 0.26
C ALA A 65 -0.42 -8.61 0.29
N GLU A 66 -1.69 -8.98 0.19
CA GLU A 66 -2.15 -10.36 0.09
C GLU A 66 -1.59 -11.05 -1.16
N LYS A 67 -1.77 -10.44 -2.33
CA LYS A 67 -1.28 -10.98 -3.63
C LYS A 67 0.22 -11.23 -3.65
N THR A 68 0.97 -10.50 -2.84
CA THR A 68 2.43 -10.54 -2.85
C THR A 68 3.07 -11.14 -1.61
N GLY A 69 2.26 -11.68 -0.68
CA GLY A 69 2.75 -12.32 0.53
C GLY A 69 3.37 -11.34 1.55
N ARG A 70 2.93 -10.08 1.55
CA ARG A 70 3.38 -9.00 2.45
C ARG A 70 2.38 -8.74 3.59
N GLN A 71 1.60 -9.74 3.97
CA GLN A 71 0.58 -9.63 5.01
C GLN A 71 1.20 -9.37 6.40
N PRO A 72 0.46 -8.68 7.29
CA PRO A 72 0.87 -8.56 8.69
C PRO A 72 0.85 -9.94 9.38
N PRO A 73 1.74 -10.16 10.37
CA PRO A 73 1.89 -11.46 11.04
C PRO A 73 0.65 -11.95 11.80
N ASP A 74 -0.30 -11.07 12.14
CA ASP A 74 -1.44 -11.36 13.04
C ASP A 74 -2.80 -11.58 12.33
N ARG A 75 -2.83 -11.89 11.04
CA ARG A 75 -4.10 -12.09 10.28
C ARG A 75 -4.48 -13.58 10.07
N THR A 76 -4.02 -14.48 10.96
CA THR A 76 -4.30 -15.93 10.91
C THR A 76 -5.43 -16.32 11.87
#